data_AF-A0A1G1W975-F1
#
_entry.id   AF-A0A1G1W975-F1
#
_cell.length_a   1.000
_cell.length_b   1.000
_cell.length_c   1.000
_cell.angle_alpha   90.00
_cell.angle_beta   90.00
_cell.angle_gamma   90.00
#
_symmetry.space_group_name_H-M   'P 1'
#
loop_
_entity.id
_entity.type
_entity.pdbx_description
1 polymer ?
#
loop_
_entity_poly.entity_id
_entity_poly.type
_entity_poly.pdbx_seq_one_letter_code
_entity_poly.pdbx_strand_id
1 'polypeptide(L)' 'MSASLTKRRIEMATDATLTEEEKRAIYEAIRRNSHSDDRDPCEVITEDYGGDAEQYLRSMARWYGIPIGSKRQQ' A
#
# COMPACT_ATOMS: atom_id res chain seq x y z
N MET A 1 24.78 33.05 -23.00
CA MET A 1 25.07 31.62 -22.79
C MET A 1 23.98 31.06 -21.89
N SER A 2 23.24 30.07 -22.40
CA SER A 2 21.96 29.60 -21.89
C SER A 2 22.05 28.90 -20.53
N ALA A 3 20.99 29.07 -19.75
CA ALA A 3 20.77 28.56 -18.40
C ALA A 3 20.90 27.03 -18.31
N SER A 4 21.66 26.55 -17.32
CA SER A 4 21.71 25.12 -16.99
C SER A 4 20.73 24.80 -15.86
N LEU A 5 19.73 24.02 -16.25
CA LEU A 5 18.82 23.23 -15.43
C LEU A 5 19.52 22.54 -14.27
N THR A 6 18.96 22.66 -13.06
CA THR A 6 18.69 21.47 -12.24
C THR A 6 17.52 21.73 -11.28
N LYS A 7 16.30 21.79 -11.83
CA LYS A 7 15.12 21.45 -11.02
C LYS A 7 15.21 19.96 -10.72
N ARG A 8 15.82 19.58 -9.59
CA ARG A 8 15.60 18.24 -9.02
C ARG A 8 14.13 18.17 -8.61
N ARG A 9 13.29 17.78 -9.56
CA ARG A 9 11.94 17.30 -9.31
C ARG A 9 12.10 16.01 -8.52
N ILE A 10 12.14 16.13 -7.20
CA ILE A 10 11.71 15.04 -6.33
C ILE A 10 10.19 15.04 -6.49
N GLU A 11 9.71 14.45 -7.59
CA GLU A 11 8.30 14.14 -7.74
C GLU A 11 8.02 13.00 -6.77
N MET A 12 7.46 13.42 -5.65
CA MET A 12 6.94 12.65 -4.54
C MET A 12 6.19 11.41 -5.06
N ALA A 13 6.84 10.25 -4.95
CA ALA A 13 6.21 8.95 -5.20
C ALA A 13 5.39 8.52 -3.97
N THR A 14 4.52 9.40 -3.48
CA THR A 14 3.81 9.20 -2.21
C THR A 14 2.30 9.35 -2.35
N ASP A 15 1.69 8.81 -3.42
CA ASP A 15 0.21 8.70 -3.53
C ASP A 15 -0.22 7.81 -4.72
N ALA A 16 0.49 6.70 -4.94
CA ALA A 16 0.10 5.74 -5.96
C ALA A 16 -0.96 4.80 -5.39
N THR A 17 -2.25 5.09 -5.58
CA THR A 17 -3.35 4.20 -5.18
C THR A 17 -3.05 2.74 -5.49
N LEU A 18 -3.25 1.84 -4.53
CA LEU A 18 -3.03 0.41 -4.75
C LEU A 18 -3.89 -0.08 -5.93
N THR A 19 -3.29 -0.84 -6.83
CA THR A 19 -4.03 -1.50 -7.91
C THR A 19 -4.91 -2.63 -7.36
N GLU A 20 -5.97 -2.99 -8.08
CA GLU A 20 -6.85 -4.08 -7.65
C GLU A 20 -6.12 -5.43 -7.53
N GLU A 21 -5.10 -5.68 -8.36
CA GLU A 21 -4.26 -6.87 -8.25
C GLU A 21 -3.43 -6.87 -6.96
N GLU A 22 -2.84 -5.73 -6.59
CA GLU A 22 -2.09 -5.58 -5.34
C GLU A 22 -3.00 -5.74 -4.13
N LYS A 23 -4.16 -5.06 -4.12
CA LYS A 23 -5.18 -5.22 -3.07
C LYS A 23 -5.57 -6.70 -2.93
N ARG A 24 -5.83 -7.39 -4.03
CA ARG A 24 -6.20 -8.80 -4.03
C ARG A 24 -5.12 -9.69 -3.42
N ALA A 25 -3.86 -9.49 -3.80
CA ALA A 25 -2.74 -10.25 -3.24
C ALA A 25 -2.60 -10.03 -1.73
N ILE A 26 -2.79 -8.80 -1.26
CA ILE A 26 -2.74 -8.45 0.16
C ILE A 26 -3.90 -9.10 0.91
N TYR A 27 -5.14 -8.98 0.41
CA TYR A 27 -6.30 -9.63 1.04
C TYR A 27 -6.16 -11.14 1.09
N GLU A 28 -5.61 -11.76 0.05
CA GLU A 28 -5.35 -13.19 0.04
C GLU A 28 -4.33 -13.58 1.11
N ALA A 29 -3.26 -12.81 1.29
CA ALA A 29 -2.29 -13.04 2.36
C ALA A 29 -2.89 -12.86 3.76
N ILE A 30 -3.70 -11.82 3.97
CA ILE A 30 -4.44 -11.61 5.22
C ILE A 30 -5.30 -12.84 5.50
N ARG A 31 -6.13 -13.26 4.54
CA ARG A 31 -7.05 -14.40 4.70
C ARG A 31 -6.33 -15.74 4.92
N ARG A 32 -5.18 -15.96 4.27
CA ARG A 32 -4.40 -17.19 4.44
C ARG A 32 -3.76 -17.31 5.83
N ASN A 33 -3.46 -16.16 6.45
CA ASN A 33 -2.82 -16.11 7.77
C ASN A 33 -3.79 -15.74 8.90
N SER A 34 -5.06 -15.42 8.59
CA SER A 34 -6.07 -15.08 9.59
C SER A 34 -6.58 -16.32 10.31
N HIS A 35 -6.54 -16.28 11.63
CA HIS A 35 -7.17 -17.24 12.54
C HIS A 35 -8.53 -16.71 13.05
N SER A 36 -9.35 -17.60 13.62
CA SER A 36 -10.67 -17.23 14.16
C SER A 36 -10.61 -16.25 15.34
N ASP A 37 -9.47 -16.20 16.02
CA ASP A 37 -9.25 -15.34 17.18
C ASP A 37 -8.61 -13.99 16.79
N ASP A 38 -8.26 -13.80 15.52
CA ASP A 38 -7.75 -12.54 15.02
C ASP A 38 -8.88 -11.50 14.91
N ARG A 39 -8.54 -10.23 15.11
CA ARG A 39 -9.49 -9.12 14.96
C ARG A 39 -9.98 -9.03 13.51
N ASP A 40 -11.25 -8.65 13.35
CA ASP A 40 -11.83 -8.41 12.02
C ASP A 40 -11.05 -7.27 11.33
N PRO A 41 -10.56 -7.46 10.09
CA PRO A 41 -9.91 -6.40 9.34
C PRO A 41 -10.72 -5.10 9.25
N CYS A 42 -12.06 -5.16 9.20
CA CYS A 42 -12.93 -4.00 9.19
C CYS A 42 -12.87 -3.21 10.50
N GLU A 43 -12.81 -3.90 11.63
CA GLU A 43 -12.66 -3.27 12.95
C GLU A 43 -11.28 -2.61 13.06
N VAL A 44 -10.22 -3.32 12.66
CA VAL A 44 -8.85 -2.78 12.65
C VAL A 44 -8.75 -1.54 11.75
N ILE A 45 -9.34 -1.57 10.55
CA ILE A 45 -9.36 -0.41 9.65
C ILE A 45 -10.03 0.79 10.32
N THR A 46 -11.16 0.56 10.99
CA THR A 46 -11.95 1.64 11.61
C THR A 46 -11.26 2.21 12.83
N GLU A 47 -10.78 1.35 13.74
CA GLU A 47 -10.23 1.75 15.05
C GLU A 47 -8.77 2.20 14.95
N ASP A 48 -7.93 1.45 14.24
CA ASP A 48 -6.47 1.65 14.26
C ASP A 48 -6.00 2.52 13.08
N TYR A 49 -6.75 2.54 11.97
CA TYR A 49 -6.43 3.30 10.76
C TYR A 49 -7.44 4.43 10.46
N GLY A 50 -8.37 4.70 11.38
CA GLY A 50 -9.34 5.80 11.24
C GLY A 50 -10.25 5.70 10.01
N GLY A 51 -10.49 4.48 9.52
CA GLY A 51 -11.26 4.20 8.30
C GLY A 51 -10.43 4.15 7.02
N ASP A 52 -9.11 4.36 7.08
CA ASP A 52 -8.24 4.29 5.90
C ASP A 52 -7.84 2.84 5.57
N ALA A 53 -8.66 2.20 4.76
CA ALA A 53 -8.41 0.85 4.27
C ALA A 53 -7.13 0.75 3.42
N GLU A 54 -6.73 1.81 2.72
CA GLU A 54 -5.55 1.76 1.86
C GLU A 54 -4.27 1.78 2.69
N GLN A 55 -4.23 2.61 3.73
CA GLN A 55 -3.12 2.62 4.68
C GLN A 55 -2.98 1.28 5.42
N TYR A 56 -4.10 0.65 5.78
CA TYR A 56 -4.12 -0.70 6.34
C TYR A 56 -3.50 -1.71 5.37
N LEU A 57 -3.95 -1.72 4.10
CA LEU A 57 -3.44 -2.66 3.10
C LEU A 57 -1.96 -2.47 2.81
N ARG A 58 -1.45 -1.22 2.77
CA ARG A 58 -0.01 -0.96 2.65
C ARG A 58 0.80 -1.52 3.81
N SER A 59 0.26 -1.40 5.02
CA SER A 59 0.89 -1.93 6.23
C SER A 59 0.94 -3.45 6.21
N MET A 60 -0.15 -4.09 5.79
CA MET A 60 -0.20 -5.55 5.60
C MET A 60 0.71 -6.02 4.47
N ALA A 61 0.79 -5.28 3.36
CA ALA A 61 1.73 -5.59 2.28
C ALA A 61 3.17 -5.62 2.78
N ARG A 62 3.57 -4.61 3.58
CA ARG A 62 4.89 -4.55 4.20
C ARG A 62 5.13 -5.70 5.17
N TRP A 63 4.13 -6.03 5.99
CA TRP A 63 4.21 -7.12 6.96
C TRP A 63 4.43 -8.49 6.29
N TYR A 64 3.69 -8.75 5.21
CA TYR A 64 3.77 -10.00 4.45
C TYR A 64 4.85 -9.99 3.35
N GLY A 65 5.59 -8.89 3.18
CA GLY A 65 6.61 -8.76 2.13
C GLY A 65 6.07 -8.74 0.71
N ILE A 66 4.81 -8.31 0.52
CA ILE A 66 4.17 -8.23 -0.80
C ILE A 66 4.63 -6.96 -1.51
N PRO A 67 5.26 -7.06 -2.70
CA PRO A 67 5.69 -5.89 -3.44
C PRO A 67 4.47 -5.10 -3.96
N ILE A 68 4.46 -3.80 -3.68
CA ILE A 68 3.45 -2.84 -4.15
C ILE A 68 4.14 -1.69 -4.89
N GLY A 69 3.45 -1.05 -5.83
CA GLY A 69 3.97 0.04 -6.66
C GLY A 69 4.92 -0.39 -7.77
N SER A 70 5.02 -1.70 -8.06
CA SER A 70 6.03 -2.24 -8.99
C SER A 70 5.68 -2.11 -10.48
N LYS A 71 4.42 -1.78 -10.85
CA LYS A 71 3.99 -1.69 -12.26
C LYS A 71 4.08 -0.28 -12.88
N ARG A 72 5.17 0.45 -12.65
CA ARG A 72 5.47 1.69 -13.39
C ARG A 72 6.90 1.73 -13.92
N GLN A 73 7.27 0.73 -14.72
CA GLN A 73 8.31 0.85 -15.74
C GLN A 73 7.95 -0.02 -16.94
N GLN A 74 7.37 0.60 -17.97
CA GLN A 74 7.70 0.40 -19.38
C GLN A 74 6.99 1.47 -20.22
#